data_AF-A0A2W7DSZ1-F1
#
_entry.id   AF-A0A2W7DSZ1-F1
#
_cell.length_a   1.000
_cell.length_b   1.000
_cell.length_c   1.000
_cell.angle_alpha   90.00
_cell.angle_beta   90.00
_cell.angle_gamma   90.00
#
_symmetry.space_group_name_H-M   'P 1'
#
loop_
_entity.id
_entity.type
_entity.pdbx_description
1 polymer ?
#
loop_
_entity_poly.entity_id
_entity_poly.type
_entity_poly.pdbx_seq_one_letter_code
_entity_poly.pdbx_strand_id
1 'polypeptide(L)' 'MLNPLLIETPRRSPPTASAHRVIENLVRSMASVARWIEFHRQREQLADLENHQLADLGLSPAQVRKECAKWPWQA' A
#
# COMPACT_ATOMS: atom_id res chain seq x y z
N MET A 1 -61.34 19.88 5.31
CA MET A 1 -60.45 20.74 6.13
C MET A 1 -59.02 20.26 5.93
N LEU A 2 -58.10 21.17 5.64
CA LEU A 2 -56.73 20.90 5.19
C LEU A 2 -55.86 20.24 6.29
N ASN A 3 -55.04 19.29 5.85
CA ASN A 3 -54.09 18.51 6.65
C ASN A 3 -52.79 19.34 6.84
N PRO A 4 -52.38 19.68 8.07
CA PRO A 4 -51.19 20.50 8.26
C PRO A 4 -49.92 19.63 8.32
N LEU A 5 -49.09 19.80 7.29
CA LEU A 5 -47.63 19.82 7.37
C LEU A 5 -46.94 18.52 7.83
N LEU A 6 -46.95 17.52 6.95
CA LEU A 6 -45.84 16.58 6.83
C LEU A 6 -44.62 17.33 6.28
N ILE A 7 -43.84 17.98 7.15
CA ILE A 7 -42.52 18.50 6.76
C ILE A 7 -41.60 17.29 6.66
N GLU A 8 -41.56 16.66 5.49
CA GLU A 8 -40.49 15.74 5.14
C GLU A 8 -39.19 16.54 5.07
N THR A 9 -38.45 16.53 6.18
CA THR A 9 -37.07 17.00 6.15
C THR A 9 -36.28 16.07 5.23
N PRO A 10 -35.58 16.59 4.19
CA PRO A 10 -34.71 15.74 3.40
C PRO A 10 -33.60 15.23 4.32
N ARG A 11 -33.52 13.91 4.52
CA ARG A 11 -32.44 13.24 5.26
C ARG A 11 -31.11 13.64 4.63
N ARG A 12 -30.45 14.68 5.16
CA ARG A 12 -29.04 14.95 4.86
C ARG A 12 -28.24 13.74 5.32
N SER A 13 -27.67 13.02 4.36
CA SER A 13 -26.68 11.98 4.63
C SER A 13 -25.51 12.58 5.41
N PRO A 14 -24.97 11.91 6.44
CA PRO A 14 -23.94 12.51 7.28
C PRO A 14 -22.63 12.65 6.49
N PRO A 15 -21.99 13.84 6.48
CA PRO A 15 -20.74 14.10 5.76
C PRO A 15 -19.55 13.26 6.26
N THR A 16 -19.70 12.61 7.41
CA THR A 16 -18.69 11.74 8.02
C THR A 16 -18.46 10.44 7.24
N ALA A 17 -19.49 9.88 6.60
CA ALA A 17 -19.33 8.65 5.83
C ALA A 17 -18.42 8.81 4.60
N SER A 18 -18.44 9.98 3.95
CA SER A 18 -17.52 10.30 2.86
C SER A 18 -16.12 10.59 3.36
N ALA A 19 -15.97 11.32 4.47
CA ALA A 19 -14.67 11.62 5.06
C ALA A 19 -13.94 10.35 5.51
N HIS A 20 -14.65 9.41 6.13
CA HIS A 20 -14.08 8.12 6.53
C HIS A 20 -13.54 7.33 5.34
N ARG A 21 -14.29 7.26 4.22
CA ARG A 21 -13.84 6.58 3.00
C ARG A 21 -12.57 7.19 2.41
N VAL A 22 -12.45 8.52 2.43
CA VAL A 22 -11.25 9.22 1.96
C VAL A 22 -10.05 8.87 2.85
N ILE A 23 -10.23 8.89 4.17
CA ILE A 23 -9.18 8.55 5.13
C ILE A 23 -8.76 7.08 4.97
N GLU A 24 -9.70 6.15 4.85
CA GLU A 24 -9.40 4.73 4.63
C GLU A 24 -8.59 4.50 3.34
N ASN A 25 -8.97 5.16 2.24
CA ASN A 25 -8.25 5.07 0.98
C ASN A 25 -6.85 5.68 1.07
N LEU A 26 -6.70 6.80 1.79
CA LEU A 26 -5.41 7.41 2.04
C LEU A 26 -4.50 6.48 2.84
N VAL A 27 -4.99 5.92 3.94
CA VAL A 27 -4.24 4.97 4.77
C VAL A 27 -3.83 3.74 3.96
N ARG A 28 -4.72 3.17 3.14
CA ARG A 28 -4.40 2.05 2.26
C ARG A 28 -3.32 2.40 1.22
N SER A 29 -3.40 3.59 0.66
CA SER A 29 -2.43 4.09 -0.31
C SER A 29 -1.06 4.28 0.35
N MET A 30 -1.02 4.90 1.54
CA MET A 30 0.20 5.07 2.33
C MET A 30 0.82 3.73 2.74
N ALA A 31 0.02 2.75 3.16
CA ALA A 31 0.50 1.42 3.49
C ALA A 31 1.12 0.71 2.28
N SER A 32 0.54 0.90 1.09
CA SER A 32 1.09 0.36 -0.17
C SER A 32 2.43 1.00 -0.51
N VAL A 33 2.54 2.33 -0.37
CA VAL A 33 3.80 3.05 -0.59
C VAL A 33 4.86 2.62 0.43
N ALA A 34 4.51 2.49 1.71
CA ALA A 34 5.43 2.04 2.75
C ALA A 34 5.96 0.64 2.47
N ARG A 35 5.09 -0.30 2.04
CA ARG A 35 5.51 -1.64 1.61
C ARG A 35 6.47 -1.60 0.42
N TRP A 36 6.21 -0.73 -0.54
CA TRP A 36 7.09 -0.57 -1.69
C TRP A 36 8.47 -0.04 -1.29
N ILE A 37 8.53 0.96 -0.41
CA ILE A 37 9.79 1.49 0.13
C ILE A 37 10.56 0.39 0.85
N GLU A 38 9.89 -0.39 1.69
CA GLU A 38 10.53 -1.49 2.43
C GLU A 38 11.13 -2.53 1.49
N PHE A 39 10.37 -2.95 0.48
CA PHE A 39 10.86 -3.92 -0.50
C PHE A 39 12.02 -3.38 -1.35
N HIS A 40 12.00 -2.08 -1.65
CA HIS A 40 13.13 -1.43 -2.33
C HIS A 40 14.39 -1.47 -1.47
N ARG A 41 14.28 -1.13 -0.18
CA ARG A 41 15.41 -1.19 0.78
C ARG A 41 15.95 -2.61 0.92
N GLN A 42 15.09 -3.62 0.99
CA GLN A 42 15.51 -5.02 1.06
C GLN A 42 16.31 -5.44 -0.17
N ARG A 43 15.93 -4.96 -1.36
CA ARG A 43 16.67 -5.23 -2.60
C ARG A 43 18.01 -4.52 -2.66
N GLU A 44 18.10 -3.29 -2.14
CA GLU A 44 19.38 -2.58 -2.02
C GLU A 44 20.31 -3.31 -1.05
N GLN A 45 19.80 -3.72 0.12
CA GLN A 45 20.56 -4.51 1.09
C GLN A 45 21.03 -5.84 0.48
N LEU A 46 20.18 -6.53 -0.28
CA LEU A 46 20.55 -7.77 -0.95
C LEU A 46 21.61 -7.55 -2.04
N ALA A 47 21.57 -6.41 -2.73
CA ALA A 47 22.58 -6.05 -3.74
C ALA A 47 23.95 -5.71 -3.12
N ASP A 48 23.96 -5.26 -1.86
CA ASP A 48 25.16 -4.87 -1.12
C ASP A 48 25.85 -6.08 -0.43
N LEU A 49 25.18 -7.24 -0.37
CA LEU A 49 25.76 -8.46 0.22
C LEU A 49 26.95 -8.97 -0.60
N GLU A 50 28.00 -9.37 0.12
CA GLU A 50 29.17 -10.00 -0.48
C GLU A 50 28.88 -11.46 -0.88
N ASN A 51 29.65 -11.97 -1.85
CA ASN A 51 29.47 -13.33 -2.38
C ASN A 51 29.52 -14.43 -1.30
N HIS A 52 30.31 -14.24 -0.25
CA HIS A 52 30.42 -15.21 0.85
C HIS A 52 29.13 -15.23 1.69
N GLN A 53 28.52 -14.07 1.94
CA GLN A 53 27.24 -13.94 2.65
C GLN A 53 26.09 -14.50 1.81
N LEU A 54 26.13 -14.29 0.49
CA LEU A 54 25.17 -14.91 -0.44
C LEU A 54 25.28 -16.44 -0.43
N ALA A 55 26.51 -16.97 -0.39
CA ALA A 55 26.74 -18.41 -0.31
C ALA A 55 26.20 -19.01 1.00
N ASP A 56 26.34 -18.32 2.13
CA ASP A 56 25.78 -18.74 3.42
C ASP A 56 24.24 -18.81 3.39
N LEU A 57 23.61 -17.92 2.60
CA LEU A 57 22.17 -17.92 2.34
C LEU A 57 21.74 -18.93 1.26
N GLY A 58 22.68 -19.65 0.64
CA GLY A 58 22.42 -20.54 -0.49
C GLY A 58 21.97 -19.82 -1.77
N LEU A 59 22.25 -18.52 -1.88
CA LEU A 59 21.88 -17.68 -3.01
C LEU A 59 23.06 -17.51 -3.97
N SER A 60 22.80 -17.64 -5.27
CA SER A 60 23.77 -17.25 -6.28
C SER A 60 23.70 -15.74 -6.58
N PRO A 61 24.83 -15.09 -6.94
CA PRO A 61 24.82 -13.71 -7.40
C PRO A 61 23.90 -13.48 -8.62
N ALA A 62 23.69 -14.52 -9.45
CA ALA A 62 22.77 -14.46 -10.59
C ALA A 62 21.30 -14.37 -10.16
N GLN A 63 20.90 -15.10 -9.10
CA GLN A 63 19.56 -14.98 -8.52
C GLN A 63 19.34 -13.61 -7.93
N VAL A 64 20.32 -13.08 -7.18
CA VAL A 64 20.23 -11.72 -6.62
C VAL A 64 20.05 -10.68 -7.71
N ARG A 65 20.88 -10.69 -8.76
CA ARG A 65 20.73 -9.77 -9.90
C ARG A 65 19.35 -9.87 -10.56
N LYS A 66 18.80 -11.08 -10.68
CA LYS A 66 17.46 -11.29 -11.23
C LYS A 66 16.37 -10.69 -10.32
N GLU A 67 16.49 -10.86 -9.01
CA GLU A 67 15.55 -10.29 -8.04
C GLU A 67 15.64 -8.77 -7.96
N CYS A 68 16.85 -8.20 -7.99
CA CYS A 68 17.07 -6.75 -8.03
C CYS A 68 16.55 -6.11 -9.33
N ALA A 69 16.56 -6.84 -10.45
CA ALA A 69 16.08 -6.36 -11.75
C ALA A 69 14.56 -6.43 -11.93
N LYS A 70 13.81 -7.09 -11.04
CA LYS A 70 12.34 -7.15 -11.13
C LYS A 70 11.73 -5.77 -10.98
N TRP A 71 10.66 -5.47 -11.72
CA TRP A 71 9.94 -4.22 -11.49
C TRP A 71 9.23 -4.22 -10.13
N PRO A 72 9.03 -3.05 -9.50
CA PRO A 72 8.47 -2.97 -8.16
C PRO A 72 7.02 -3.44 -8.03
N TRP A 73 6.26 -3.53 -9.12
CA TRP A 73 4.91 -4.13 -9.16
C TRP A 73 4.91 -5.62 -9.52
N GLN A 74 6.09 -6.21 -9.77
CA GLN A 74 6.27 -7.65 -9.96
C GLN A 74 6.86 -8.23 -8.66
N ALA A 75 6.00 -8.39 -7.66
CA ALA A 75 6.31 -9.20 -6.47
C ALA A 75 6.12 -10.68 -6.81
#